data_AF-A0A4Q1B1A7-F1
#
_entry.id   AF-A0A4Q1B1A7-F1
#
_cell.length_a   1.000
_cell.length_b   1.000
_cell.length_c   1.000
_cell.angle_alpha   90.00
_cell.angle_beta   90.00
_cell.angle_gamma   90.00
#
_symmetry.space_group_name_H-M   'P 1'
#
loop_
_entity.id
_entity.type
_entity.pdbx_description
1 polymer ?
#
loop_
_entity_poly.entity_id
_entity_poly.type
_entity_poly.pdbx_seq_one_letter_code
_entity_poly.pdbx_strand_id
1 'polypeptide(L)'
;MNKLTFEVIQSHYEPLKNENNRVQMERYMKNQFSFLGIKKTETAPIFKQLVKTYAIEDKTHIKALVSRLFEAPFREYHYFAMMLLNRYEKMFDASDLPYLQQLIQTNSWWDSIDTISPNIVGQIVLRDRACESVMLK
;
A
#
# COMPACT_ATOMS: atom_id res chain seq x y z
N MET A 1 -18.74 -13.86 1.99
CA MET A 1 -18.22 -12.66 1.29
C MET A 1 -17.05 -13.09 0.44
N ASN A 2 -16.94 -12.60 -0.81
CA ASN A 2 -15.79 -12.91 -1.65
C ASN A 2 -14.53 -12.22 -1.11
N LYS A 3 -13.35 -12.84 -1.28
CA LYS A 3 -12.07 -12.27 -0.85
C LYS A 3 -11.69 -11.08 -1.73
N LEU A 4 -11.03 -10.08 -1.15
CA LEU A 4 -10.46 -9.00 -1.93
C LEU A 4 -9.21 -9.52 -2.65
N THR A 5 -9.15 -9.44 -3.97
CA THR A 5 -7.98 -9.87 -4.75
C THR A 5 -7.41 -8.72 -5.57
N PHE A 6 -6.22 -8.93 -6.13
CA PHE A 6 -5.60 -7.98 -7.04
C PHE A 6 -6.50 -7.71 -8.26
N GLU A 7 -7.11 -8.75 -8.83
CA GLU A 7 -7.97 -8.68 -10.01
C GLU A 7 -9.22 -7.84 -9.73
N VAL A 8 -9.78 -7.95 -8.52
CA VAL A 8 -10.90 -7.10 -8.10
C VAL A 8 -10.46 -5.64 -8.08
N ILE A 9 -9.30 -5.31 -7.50
CA ILE A 9 -8.79 -3.94 -7.47
C ILE A 9 -8.50 -3.43 -8.88
N GLN A 10 -7.82 -4.23 -9.68
CA GLN A 10 -7.47 -3.92 -11.07
C GLN A 10 -8.72 -3.63 -11.91
N SER A 11 -9.78 -4.44 -11.80
CA SER A 11 -11.02 -4.23 -12.56
C SER A 11 -11.73 -2.90 -12.24
N HIS A 12 -11.47 -2.31 -11.07
CA HIS A 12 -12.03 -1.00 -10.70
C HIS A 12 -11.09 0.16 -11.06
N TYR A 13 -9.78 -0.08 -11.15
CA TYR A 13 -8.79 0.95 -11.44
C TYR A 13 -8.56 1.14 -12.94
N GLU A 14 -8.47 0.05 -13.69
CA GLU A 14 -8.23 0.05 -15.14
C GLU A 14 -9.20 0.96 -15.94
N PRO A 15 -10.52 0.96 -15.67
CA PRO A 15 -11.45 1.84 -16.38
C PRO A 15 -11.26 3.34 -16.11
N LEU A 16 -10.52 3.70 -15.06
CA LEU A 16 -10.29 5.09 -14.64
C LEU A 16 -8.97 5.67 -15.18
N LYS A 17 -8.26 4.91 -16.02
CA LYS A 17 -7.03 5.37 -16.67
C LYS A 17 -7.22 6.75 -17.30
N ASN A 18 -6.28 7.65 -17.04
CA ASN A 18 -6.31 9.02 -17.52
C ASN A 18 -4.92 9.48 -17.97
N GLU A 19 -4.73 9.51 -19.29
CA GLU A 19 -3.44 9.83 -19.91
C GLU A 19 -2.96 11.26 -19.59
N ASN A 20 -3.88 12.22 -19.52
CA ASN A 20 -3.55 13.62 -19.23
C ASN A 20 -2.99 13.80 -17.81
N ASN A 21 -3.57 13.07 -16.84
CA ASN A 21 -3.06 13.05 -15.47
C ASN A 21 -1.78 12.23 -15.36
N ARG A 22 -1.69 11.09 -16.07
CA ARG A 22 -0.54 10.18 -16.06
C ARG A 22 0.76 10.94 -16.27
N VAL A 23 0.86 11.71 -17.36
CA VAL A 23 2.07 12.47 -17.71
C VAL A 23 2.50 13.41 -16.57
N GLN A 24 1.55 14.09 -15.93
CA GLN A 24 1.84 15.02 -14.84
C GLN A 24 2.30 14.28 -13.57
N MET A 25 1.66 13.15 -13.25
CA MET A 25 1.97 12.33 -12.07
C MET A 25 3.33 11.63 -12.21
N GLU A 26 3.65 11.11 -13.39
CA GLU A 26 4.96 10.53 -13.69
C GLU A 26 6.06 11.58 -13.56
N ARG A 27 5.87 12.77 -14.15
CA ARG A 27 6.84 13.88 -14.04
C ARG A 27 7.04 14.32 -12.60
N TYR A 28 5.97 14.40 -11.81
CA TYR A 28 6.05 14.69 -10.38
C TYR A 28 6.93 13.67 -9.64
N MET A 29 6.79 12.38 -9.99
CA MET A 29 7.65 11.29 -9.49
C MET A 29 8.99 11.15 -10.23
N LYS A 30 9.44 12.21 -10.94
CA LYS A 30 10.70 12.22 -11.71
C LYS A 30 10.81 11.02 -12.68
N ASN A 31 9.67 10.59 -13.21
CA ASN A 31 9.50 9.45 -14.12
C ASN A 31 10.09 8.13 -13.59
N GLN A 32 10.15 7.94 -12.27
CA GLN A 32 10.62 6.69 -11.65
C GLN A 32 9.56 5.58 -11.63
N PHE A 33 8.29 5.94 -11.78
CA PHE A 33 7.17 5.00 -11.76
C PHE A 33 6.18 5.32 -12.87
N SER A 34 5.52 4.29 -13.39
CA SER A 34 4.38 4.44 -14.27
C SER A 34 3.11 4.71 -13.47
N PHE A 35 2.16 5.39 -14.10
CA PHE A 35 0.86 5.70 -13.50
C PHE A 35 -0.29 5.29 -14.42
N LEU A 36 -1.43 4.97 -13.82
CA LEU A 36 -2.72 4.92 -14.51
C LEU A 36 -3.27 6.33 -14.76
N GLY A 37 -2.84 7.33 -13.97
CA GLY A 37 -3.34 8.70 -14.00
C GLY A 37 -4.54 8.94 -13.07
N ILE A 38 -4.76 8.06 -12.09
CA ILE A 38 -5.92 8.12 -11.20
C ILE A 38 -5.59 9.00 -10.00
N LYS A 39 -6.40 10.03 -9.75
CA LYS A 39 -6.15 10.94 -8.62
C LYS A 39 -6.55 10.29 -7.30
N LYS A 40 -5.93 10.74 -6.22
CA LYS A 40 -6.25 10.29 -4.85
C LYS A 40 -7.74 10.48 -4.48
N THR A 41 -8.38 11.52 -5.02
CA THR A 41 -9.81 11.79 -4.85
C THR A 41 -10.70 10.71 -5.44
N GLU A 42 -10.21 9.97 -6.43
CA GLU A 42 -10.91 8.88 -7.11
C GLU A 42 -10.59 7.53 -6.47
N THR A 43 -9.35 7.32 -6.02
CA THR A 43 -8.94 6.06 -5.37
C THR A 43 -9.55 5.84 -3.99
N ALA A 44 -9.73 6.91 -3.19
CA ALA A 44 -10.20 6.80 -1.82
C ALA A 44 -11.65 6.24 -1.67
N PRO A 45 -12.65 6.69 -2.47
CA PRO A 45 -13.98 6.08 -2.48
C PRO A 45 -13.96 4.59 -2.88
N ILE A 46 -13.17 4.22 -3.90
CA ILE A 46 -13.06 2.84 -4.38
C ILE A 46 -12.49 1.95 -3.29
N PHE A 47 -11.42 2.39 -2.63
CA PHE A 47 -10.86 1.65 -1.51
C PHE A 47 -11.92 1.37 -0.44
N LYS A 48 -12.66 2.40 0.01
CA LYS A 48 -13.72 2.27 1.03
C LYS A 48 -14.82 1.30 0.60
N GLN A 49 -15.21 1.32 -0.67
CA GLN A 49 -16.18 0.39 -1.22
C GLN A 49 -15.64 -1.04 -1.20
N LEU A 50 -14.43 -1.27 -1.72
CA LEU A 50 -13.86 -2.61 -1.85
C LEU A 50 -13.65 -3.29 -0.50
N VAL A 51 -13.10 -2.59 0.50
CA VAL A 51 -12.90 -3.14 1.85
C VAL A 51 -14.20 -3.30 2.66
N LYS A 52 -15.33 -2.75 2.18
CA LYS A 52 -16.67 -2.99 2.73
C LYS A 52 -17.33 -4.21 2.07
N THR A 53 -17.14 -4.36 0.76
CA THR A 53 -17.79 -5.39 -0.06
C THR A 53 -17.07 -6.74 0.00
N TYR A 54 -15.74 -6.72 0.09
CA TYR A 54 -14.89 -7.90 0.04
C TYR A 54 -14.24 -8.19 1.40
N ALA A 55 -14.10 -9.46 1.72
CA ALA A 55 -13.50 -9.89 2.97
C ALA A 55 -11.97 -9.80 2.91
N ILE A 56 -11.40 -9.30 4.01
CA ILE A 56 -10.02 -9.53 4.41
C ILE A 56 -10.07 -10.53 5.55
N GLU A 57 -9.37 -11.65 5.40
CA GLU A 57 -9.52 -12.81 6.28
C GLU A 57 -8.56 -12.75 7.46
N ASP A 58 -7.29 -12.51 7.17
CA ASP A 58 -6.23 -12.49 8.17
C ASP A 58 -5.02 -11.65 7.69
N LYS A 59 -4.00 -11.59 8.56
CA LYS A 59 -2.72 -10.92 8.27
C LYS A 59 -2.01 -11.52 7.05
N THR A 60 -2.08 -12.83 6.86
CA THR A 60 -1.42 -13.52 5.74
C THR A 60 -2.00 -13.09 4.40
N HIS A 61 -3.33 -13.00 4.31
CA HIS A 61 -4.04 -12.49 3.15
C HIS A 61 -3.63 -11.03 2.85
N ILE A 62 -3.54 -10.16 3.86
CA ILE A 62 -3.08 -8.78 3.65
C ILE A 62 -1.64 -8.76 3.11
N LYS A 63 -0.71 -9.52 3.71
CA LYS A 63 0.70 -9.55 3.26
C LYS A 63 0.82 -10.03 1.83
N ALA A 64 0.10 -11.09 1.45
CA ALA A 64 0.09 -11.61 0.09
C ALA A 64 -0.46 -10.58 -0.91
N LEU A 65 -1.58 -9.93 -0.58
CA LEU A 65 -2.19 -8.93 -1.45
C LEU A 65 -1.33 -7.67 -1.58
N VAL A 66 -0.77 -7.17 -0.48
CA VAL A 66 0.14 -6.02 -0.45
C VAL A 66 1.39 -6.28 -1.27
N SER A 67 2.01 -7.45 -1.13
CA SER A 67 3.17 -7.84 -1.92
C SER A 67 2.84 -7.84 -3.41
N ARG A 68 1.70 -8.44 -3.77
CA ARG A 68 1.25 -8.50 -5.17
C ARG A 68 0.98 -7.10 -5.76
N LEU A 69 0.41 -6.20 -4.97
CA LEU A 69 0.18 -4.82 -5.37
C LEU A 69 1.49 -4.04 -5.54
N PHE A 70 2.50 -4.30 -4.70
CA PHE A 70 3.84 -3.67 -4.80
C PHE A 70 4.69 -4.17 -5.97
N GLU A 71 4.36 -5.32 -6.55
CA GLU A 71 4.96 -5.82 -7.80
C GLU A 71 4.31 -5.22 -9.05
N ALA A 72 3.14 -4.59 -8.91
CA ALA A 72 2.39 -4.09 -10.04
C ALA A 72 3.08 -2.85 -10.65
N PRO A 73 2.99 -2.64 -11.97
CA PRO A 73 3.78 -1.61 -12.65
C PRO A 73 3.34 -0.17 -12.33
N PHE A 74 2.09 0.01 -11.90
CA PHE A 74 1.51 1.33 -11.70
C PHE A 74 1.49 1.72 -10.22
N ARG A 75 1.95 2.94 -9.93
CA ARG A 75 2.13 3.43 -8.55
C ARG A 75 0.81 3.48 -7.76
N GLU A 76 -0.33 3.64 -8.43
CA GLU A 76 -1.63 3.62 -7.77
C GLU A 76 -1.95 2.30 -7.04
N TYR A 77 -1.39 1.18 -7.50
CA TYR A 77 -1.50 -0.09 -6.78
C TYR A 77 -0.68 -0.09 -5.49
N HIS A 78 0.49 0.54 -5.48
CA HIS A 78 1.30 0.69 -4.27
C HIS A 78 0.56 1.57 -3.26
N TYR A 79 -0.13 2.62 -3.72
CA TYR A 79 -1.00 3.43 -2.87
C TYR A 79 -2.13 2.60 -2.25
N PHE A 80 -2.80 1.74 -3.03
CA PHE A 80 -3.82 0.84 -2.49
C PHE A 80 -3.25 -0.08 -1.39
N ALA A 81 -2.06 -0.64 -1.63
CA ALA A 81 -1.37 -1.49 -0.68
C ALA A 81 -1.06 -0.76 0.64
N MET A 82 -0.57 0.48 0.56
CA MET A 82 -0.34 1.30 1.77
C MET A 82 -1.63 1.65 2.51
N MET A 83 -2.73 1.87 1.79
CA MET A 83 -4.04 2.07 2.42
C MET A 83 -4.53 0.80 3.14
N LEU A 84 -4.29 -0.39 2.59
CA LEU A 84 -4.57 -1.66 3.27
C LEU A 84 -3.76 -1.78 4.55
N LEU A 85 -2.44 -1.56 4.48
CA LEU A 85 -1.57 -1.67 5.64
C LEU A 85 -1.97 -0.70 6.76
N ASN A 86 -2.30 0.55 6.41
CA ASN A 86 -2.78 1.54 7.39
C ASN A 86 -4.11 1.10 8.02
N ARG A 87 -5.09 0.70 7.20
CA ARG A 87 -6.41 0.25 7.70
C ARG A 87 -6.31 -0.93 8.67
N TYR A 88 -5.38 -1.85 8.42
CA TYR A 88 -5.22 -3.08 9.18
C TYR A 88 -3.95 -3.08 10.04
N GLU A 89 -3.39 -1.91 10.37
CA GLU A 89 -2.12 -1.77 11.09
C GLU A 89 -2.09 -2.57 12.41
N LYS A 90 -3.25 -2.72 13.06
CA LYS A 90 -3.40 -3.39 14.36
C LYS A 90 -3.21 -4.91 14.28
N MET A 91 -3.21 -5.49 13.08
CA MET A 91 -2.92 -6.90 12.88
C MET A 91 -1.41 -7.19 12.89
N PHE A 92 -0.58 -6.16 12.64
CA PHE A 92 0.87 -6.30 12.56
C PHE A 92 1.54 -6.08 13.92
N ASP A 93 2.63 -6.82 14.14
CA ASP A 93 3.42 -6.80 15.35
C ASP A 93 4.92 -6.79 15.01
N ALA A 94 5.77 -6.85 16.04
CA ALA A 94 7.23 -6.82 15.88
C ALA A 94 7.78 -7.90 14.94
N SER A 95 7.13 -9.07 14.86
CA SER A 95 7.56 -10.17 13.99
C SER A 95 7.40 -9.84 12.50
N ASP A 96 6.60 -8.81 12.16
CA ASP A 96 6.39 -8.37 10.78
C ASP A 96 7.37 -7.29 10.32
N LEU A 97 8.23 -6.76 11.21
CA LEU A 97 9.19 -5.73 10.85
C LEU A 97 10.11 -6.13 9.67
N PRO A 98 10.64 -7.38 9.58
CA PRO A 98 11.43 -7.78 8.42
C PRO A 98 10.65 -7.72 7.09
N TYR A 99 9.36 -8.08 7.12
CA TYR A 99 8.49 -7.97 5.95
C TYR A 99 8.25 -6.51 5.55
N LEU A 100 7.98 -5.63 6.52
CA LEU A 100 7.78 -4.21 6.27
C LEU A 100 9.06 -3.53 5.75
N GLN A 101 10.23 -3.93 6.27
CA GLN A 101 11.53 -3.48 5.77
C GLN A 101 11.74 -3.88 4.30
N GLN A 102 11.46 -5.15 3.95
CA GLN A 102 11.54 -5.61 2.56
C GLN A 102 10.59 -4.81 1.65
N LEU A 103 9.38 -4.50 2.13
CA LEU A 103 8.42 -3.70 1.39
C LEU A 103 8.92 -2.27 1.16
N ILE A 104 9.50 -1.63 2.19
CA ILE A 104 10.10 -0.30 2.10
C ILE A 104 11.24 -0.28 1.07
N GLN A 105 12.03 -1.36 0.99
CA GLN A 105 13.14 -1.53 0.04
C GLN A 105 12.68 -1.91 -1.39
N THR A 106 11.41 -2.28 -1.57
CA THR A 106 10.85 -2.67 -2.87
C THR A 106 10.16 -1.47 -3.51
N ASN A 107 10.57 -1.10 -4.73
CA ASN A 107 10.02 0.08 -5.43
C ASN A 107 10.09 1.36 -4.55
N SER A 108 11.20 1.52 -3.83
CA SER A 108 11.42 2.56 -2.83
C SER A 108 11.40 3.96 -3.43
N TRP A 109 10.62 4.83 -2.80
CA TRP A 109 10.62 6.26 -3.04
C TRP A 109 10.07 6.99 -1.82
N TRP A 110 10.30 8.31 -1.75
CA TRP A 110 9.98 9.11 -0.57
C TRP A 110 8.50 8.97 -0.14
N ASP A 111 7.57 8.92 -1.10
CA ASP A 111 6.13 8.76 -0.85
C ASP A 111 5.78 7.45 -0.13
N SER A 112 6.42 6.34 -0.52
CA SER A 112 6.21 5.05 0.13
C SER A 112 6.89 4.97 1.50
N ILE A 113 8.10 5.51 1.62
CA ILE A 113 8.88 5.49 2.87
C ILE A 113 8.18 6.34 3.94
N ASP A 114 7.76 7.55 3.56
CA ASP A 114 7.06 8.51 4.43
C ASP A 114 5.67 8.02 4.83
N THR A 115 5.10 7.09 4.07
CA THR A 115 3.82 6.46 4.44
C THR A 115 4.02 5.25 5.35
N ILE A 116 4.95 4.35 5.04
CA ILE A 116 5.08 3.07 5.75
C ILE A 116 5.83 3.23 7.08
N SER A 117 6.92 4.00 7.10
CA SER A 117 7.81 4.07 8.25
C SER A 117 7.14 4.70 9.48
N PRO A 118 6.55 5.91 9.42
CA PRO A 118 5.93 6.50 10.61
C PRO A 118 4.57 5.87 10.95
N ASN A 119 3.75 5.54 9.95
CA ASN A 119 2.37 5.15 10.20
C ASN A 119 2.21 3.67 10.54
N ILE A 120 3.09 2.79 10.07
CA ILE A 120 2.94 1.35 10.30
C ILE A 120 4.02 0.87 11.25
N VAL A 121 5.29 1.07 10.88
CA VAL A 121 6.43 0.63 11.70
C VAL A 121 6.45 1.41 13.03
N GLY A 122 6.22 2.73 12.97
CA GLY A 122 6.06 3.57 14.17
C GLY A 122 4.96 3.08 15.11
N GLN A 123 3.79 2.71 14.59
CA GLN A 123 2.68 2.20 15.42
C GLN A 123 2.99 0.84 16.05
N ILE A 124 3.70 -0.03 15.35
CA ILE A 124 4.16 -1.30 15.91
C ILE A 124 5.10 -1.06 17.10
N VAL A 125 6.10 -0.20 16.93
CA VAL A 125 7.08 0.08 17.99
C VAL A 125 6.47 0.83 19.18
N LEU A 126 5.51 1.72 18.95
CA LEU A 126 4.79 2.38 20.05
C LEU A 126 3.96 1.40 20.88
N ARG A 127 3.38 0.37 20.26
CA ARG A 127 2.63 -0.68 20.96
C ARG A 127 3.55 -1.67 21.66
N ASP A 128 4.71 -1.94 21.09
CA ASP A 128 5.70 -2.89 21.61
C ASP A 128 7.03 -2.18 21.90
N ARG A 129 7.10 -1.50 23.05
CA ARG A 129 8.27 -0.73 23.48
C ARG A 129 9.54 -1.58 23.65
N ALA A 130 9.44 -2.92 23.72
CA ALA A 130 10.62 -3.78 23.74
C ALA A 130 11.39 -3.77 22.40
N CYS A 131 10.78 -3.24 21.33
CA CYS A 131 11.34 -3.22 19.98
C CYS A 131 12.09 -1.92 19.61
N GLU A 132 12.28 -0.97 20.54
CA GLU A 132 13.06 0.25 20.30
C GLU A 132 14.49 -0.04 19.78
N SER A 133 15.08 -1.16 20.19
CA SER A 133 16.42 -1.59 19.77
C SER A 133 16.53 -1.96 18.29
N VAL A 134 15.41 -2.20 17.60
CA VAL A 134 15.38 -2.59 16.17
C VAL A 134 15.35 -1.36 15.25
N MET A 135 14.96 -0.18 15.75
CA MET A 135 14.82 1.04 14.94
C MET A 135 16.12 1.85 14.76
N LEU A 136 17.18 1.56 15.52
CA LEU A 136 18.41 2.38 15.58
C LEU A 136 19.60 1.83 14.76
N LYS A 137 19.38 1.21 13.60
CA LYS A 137 20.48 0.81 12.70
C LYS A 137 20.25 1.26 11.27
#